data_AF-A0A3M2CFA5-F1
#
_entry.id   AF-A0A3M2CFA5-F1
#
_cell.length_a   1.000
_cell.length_b   1.000
_cell.length_c   1.000
_cell.angle_alpha   90.00
_cell.angle_beta   90.00
_cell.angle_gamma   90.00
#
_symmetry.space_group_name_H-M   'P 1'
#
loop_
_entity.id
_entity.type
_entity.pdbx_description
1 polymer ?
#
loop_
_entity_poly.entity_id
_entity_poly.type
_entity_poly.pdbx_seq_one_letter_code
_entity_poly.pdbx_strand_id
1 'polypeptide(L)' 'RGGVPTAIVSVPCRYIHSSVSLMSLEDFAHTYALLEKTVWEMPRFLASAQNG' A
#
# COMPACT_ATOMS: atom_id res chain seq x y z
N ARG A 1 12.16 -19.67 12.06
CA ARG A 1 11.25 -19.56 10.90
C ARG A 1 10.37 -18.33 11.15
N GLY A 2 10.62 -17.22 10.47
CA GLY A 2 9.79 -16.01 10.54
C GLY A 2 9.72 -15.49 9.12
N GLY A 3 8.52 -15.36 8.55
CA GLY A 3 8.36 -14.91 7.17
C GLY A 3 8.83 -13.47 6.98
N VAL A 4 8.79 -12.99 5.74
CA VAL A 4 8.98 -11.56 5.44
C VAL A 4 7.66 -10.84 5.78
N PRO A 5 7.68 -9.75 6.57
CA PRO A 5 6.51 -8.91 6.78
C PRO A 5 5.91 -8.48 5.44
N THR A 6 4.65 -8.81 5.23
CA THR A 6 3.96 -8.60 3.94
C THR A 6 2.61 -7.93 4.20
N ALA A 7 2.29 -6.92 3.39
CA ALA A 7 1.00 -6.23 3.42
C ALA A 7 0.49 -6.03 1.98
N ILE A 8 -0.82 -5.86 1.84
CA ILE A 8 -1.49 -5.60 0.57
C ILE A 8 -1.98 -4.16 0.56
N VAL A 9 -1.71 -3.44 -0.54
CA VAL A 9 -2.23 -2.10 -0.81
C VAL A 9 -2.95 -2.13 -2.16
N SER A 10 -4.11 -1.49 -2.26
CA SER A 10 -4.88 -1.38 -3.50
C SER A 10 -5.46 0.02 -3.67
N VAL A 11 -5.65 0.42 -4.93
CA VAL A 11 -6.37 1.65 -5.30
C VAL A 11 -7.82 1.28 -5.63
N PRO A 12 -8.82 2.03 -5.14
CA PRO A 12 -10.21 1.86 -5.54
C PRO A 12 -10.39 2.03 -7.06
N CYS A 13 -10.91 0.99 -7.70
CA CYS A 13 -11.26 0.97 -9.11
C CYS A 13 -12.67 0.42 -9.28
N ARG A 14 -13.40 0.92 -10.28
CA ARG A 14 -14.69 0.36 -10.71
C ARG A 14 -14.51 -0.46 -11.98
N TYR A 15 -15.33 -1.50 -12.12
CA TYR A 15 -15.35 -2.38 -13.31
C TYR A 15 -14.02 -3.10 -13.58
N ILE A 16 -13.37 -3.60 -12.52
CA ILE A 16 -12.06 -4.27 -12.59
C ILE A 16 -12.04 -5.60 -13.37
N HIS A 17 -13.22 -6.11 -13.73
CA HIS A 17 -13.39 -7.33 -14.54
C HIS A 17 -14.08 -7.06 -15.88
N SER A 18 -14.19 -5.79 -16.28
CA SER A 18 -14.72 -5.39 -17.58
C SER A 18 -13.59 -5.07 -18.55
N SER A 19 -13.90 -4.86 -19.84
CA SER A 19 -12.91 -4.48 -20.86
C SER A 19 -12.27 -3.11 -20.61
N VAL A 20 -12.90 -2.27 -19.79
CA VAL A 20 -12.38 -0.98 -19.32
C VAL A 20 -12.66 -0.87 -17.82
N SER A 21 -11.68 -0.38 -17.06
CA SER A 21 -11.84 -0.04 -15.65
C SER A 21 -11.68 1.47 -15.46
N LEU A 22 -12.35 2.00 -14.44
CA LEU A 22 -12.31 3.42 -14.10
C LEU A 22 -11.70 3.60 -12.71
N MET A 23 -10.85 4.61 -12.55
CA MET A 23 -10.30 5.01 -11.27
C MET A 23 -10.42 6.53 -11.08
N SER A 24 -10.47 6.95 -9.82
CA SER A 24 -10.29 8.36 -9.47
C SER A 24 -8.81 8.70 -9.50
N LEU A 25 -8.45 9.82 -10.15
CA LEU A 25 -7.08 10.33 -10.11
C LEU A 25 -6.65 10.76 -8.71
N GLU A 26 -7.61 11.19 -7.89
CA GLU A 26 -7.36 11.56 -6.50
C GLU A 26 -7.05 10.32 -5.64
N ASP A 27 -7.80 9.24 -5.81
CA ASP A 27 -7.53 7.97 -5.11
C ASP A 27 -6.15 7.42 -5.49
N PHE A 28 -5.76 7.54 -6.77
CA PHE A 28 -4.43 7.19 -7.23
C PHE A 28 -3.34 8.04 -6.54
N ALA A 29 -3.50 9.37 -6.55
CA ALA A 29 -2.54 10.29 -5.95
C ALA A 29 -2.38 10.08 -4.44
N HIS A 30 -3.48 9.88 -3.71
CA HIS A 30 -3.45 9.61 -2.28
C HIS A 30 -2.83 8.24 -1.96
N THR A 31 -3.14 7.20 -2.74
CA THR A 31 -2.53 5.88 -2.55
C THR A 31 -1.03 5.91 -2.83
N TYR A 32 -0.58 6.67 -3.84
CA TYR A 32 0.84 6.90 -4.10
C TYR A 32 1.53 7.57 -2.91
N ALA A 33 0.97 8.67 -2.40
CA ALA A 33 1.53 9.39 -1.25
C ALA A 33 1.57 8.52 0.01
N LEU A 34 0.58 7.65 0.21
CA LEU A 34 0.58 6.65 1.28
C LEU A 34 1.72 5.64 1.09
N LEU A 35 1.86 5.06 -0.10
CA LEU A 35 2.86 4.02 -0.37
C LEU A 35 4.27 4.59 -0.26
N GLU A 36 4.52 5.79 -0.77
CA GLU A 36 5.80 6.49 -0.64
C GLU A 36 6.20 6.63 0.84
N LYS A 37 5.33 7.21 1.67
CA LYS A 37 5.59 7.34 3.11
C LYS A 37 5.78 5.99 3.79
N THR A 38 4.98 5.00 3.40
CA THR A 38 5.04 3.64 3.99
C THR A 38 6.39 3.00 3.68
N VAL A 39 6.86 3.04 2.43
CA VAL A 39 8.16 2.45 2.05
C VAL A 39 9.31 3.08 2.84
N TRP A 40 9.27 4.39 3.06
CA TRP A 40 10.33 5.09 3.79
C TRP A 40 10.28 4.89 5.32
N GLU A 41 9.09 4.83 5.92
CA GLU A 41 8.95 4.71 7.38
C GLU A 41 8.86 3.25 7.86
N MET A 42 8.53 2.29 6.99
CA MET A 42 8.33 0.89 7.36
C MET A 42 9.56 0.23 8.02
N PRO A 43 10.82 0.46 7.58
CA PRO A 43 11.98 -0.07 8.29
C PRO A 43 12.06 0.38 9.75
N ARG A 44 11.71 1.64 10.04
CA ARG A 44 11.69 2.19 11.40
C ARG A 44 10.58 1.56 12.23
N PHE A 45 9.39 1.42 11.66
CA PHE A 45 8.27 0.73 12.32
C PHE A 45 8.61 -0.72 12.67
N LEU A 46 9.17 -1.48 11.73
CA LEU A 46 9.54 -2.88 11.97
C LEU A 46 10.62 -3.01 13.05
N ALA A 47 11.62 -2.11 13.06
CA ALA A 47 12.62 -2.07 14.11
C ALA A 47 12.02 -1.77 15.49
N SER A 48 11.00 -0.91 15.57
CA SER A 48 10.29 -0.63 16.84
C SER A 48 9.41 -1.80 17.31
N ALA A 49 8.80 -2.55 16.38
CA ALA A 49 7.90 -3.65 16.68
C ALA A 49 8.63 -4.93 17.15
N GLN A 50 9.93 -5.06 16.88
CA GLN A 50 10.76 -6.21 17.29
C GLN A 50 11.40 -6.06 18.68
N ASN A 51 11.33 -4.86 19.28
CA ASN A 51 11.97 -4.53 20.56
C ASN A 51 10.96 -4.51 21.74
N GLY A 52 9.75 -5.06 21.55
CA GLY A 52 8.69 -5.17 22.56
C GLY A 52 8.24 -6.61 22.79
#